data_AF-A0A1I0KYK1-F1
#
_entry.id   AF-A0A1I0KYK1-F1
#
_cell.length_a   1.000
_cell.length_b   1.000
_cell.length_c   1.000
_cell.angle_alpha   90.00
_cell.angle_beta   90.00
_cell.angle_gamma   90.00
#
_symmetry.space_group_name_H-M   'P 1'
#
loop_
_entity.id
_entity.type
_entity.pdbx_description
1 polymer ?
#
loop_
_entity_poly.entity_id
_entity_poly.type
_entity_poly.pdbx_seq_one_letter_code
_entity_poly.pdbx_strand_id
1 'polypeptide(L)'
;MADTWILHPDYRTPPVPTGAGIAPGPWRHPEGGHIMNGTYQRPLPDRRVEVVTVWYGYPLSHWRGPRMPRFSSPLVSAWNPVLAQGLTVDPAAPTPYRDELWCDRWIAEALLYGRKPYGAFTLPVEEALRWFAASGGAGLVYRAEPAGELVRVVAGTAARYALLFDLDSLIADYLEALPPELAEPEAAALDEHRRDSPAVRYVLTDDAETRFARAPLSVRGLTLGYPPHETAERIALSAAPGARPVSSGP
;
A
#
# COMPACT_ATOMS: atom_id res chain seq x y z
N MET A 1 -12.24 -27.31 1.66
CA MET A 1 -10.82 -27.02 1.99
C MET A 1 -10.65 -25.50 2.11
N ALA A 2 -11.23 -24.89 3.16
CA ALA A 2 -11.31 -23.42 3.32
C ALA A 2 -10.51 -22.88 4.52
N ASP A 3 -9.70 -23.71 5.19
CA ASP A 3 -9.15 -23.39 6.50
C ASP A 3 -7.64 -23.16 6.54
N THR A 4 -6.92 -23.47 5.46
CA THR A 4 -5.46 -23.32 5.44
C THR A 4 -5.06 -21.90 5.04
N TRP A 5 -4.35 -21.24 5.95
CA TRP A 5 -3.66 -19.98 5.66
C TRP A 5 -2.42 -20.25 4.80
N ILE A 6 -2.22 -19.42 3.79
CA ILE A 6 -1.08 -19.46 2.89
C ILE A 6 -0.23 -18.23 3.19
N LEU A 7 1.02 -18.44 3.60
CA LEU A 7 2.00 -17.36 3.73
C LEU A 7 2.41 -16.89 2.33
N HIS A 8 2.34 -15.58 2.11
CA HIS A 8 2.92 -14.90 0.96
C HIS A 8 4.21 -14.21 1.42
N PRO A 9 5.40 -14.79 1.12
CA PRO A 9 6.67 -14.20 1.52
C PRO A 9 6.82 -12.81 0.91
N ASP A 10 7.18 -11.84 1.76
CA ASP A 10 7.48 -10.47 1.34
C ASP A 10 8.69 -9.98 2.12
N TYR A 11 9.71 -9.52 1.41
CA TYR A 11 10.94 -8.98 2.01
C TYR A 11 10.70 -7.68 2.79
N ARG A 12 9.53 -7.04 2.63
CA ARG A 12 9.09 -5.89 3.43
C ARG A 12 8.66 -6.27 4.84
N THR A 13 8.43 -7.56 5.10
CA THR A 13 8.01 -8.04 6.42
C THR A 13 9.02 -7.59 7.48
N PRO A 14 8.62 -6.78 8.47
CA PRO A 14 9.52 -6.36 9.53
C PRO A 14 10.08 -7.55 10.30
N PRO A 15 11.34 -7.48 10.77
CA PRO A 15 11.91 -8.54 11.57
C PRO A 15 11.14 -8.72 12.87
N VAL A 16 11.11 -9.95 13.37
CA VAL A 16 10.58 -10.25 14.71
C VAL A 16 11.49 -9.63 15.79
N PRO A 17 10.95 -9.19 16.93
CA PRO A 17 11.76 -8.67 18.03
C PRO A 17 12.66 -9.77 18.59
N THR A 18 13.93 -9.42 18.85
CA THR A 18 14.96 -10.36 19.34
C THR A 18 15.22 -10.25 20.85
N GLY A 19 14.55 -9.32 21.55
CA GLY A 19 14.70 -9.09 22.99
C GLY A 19 13.48 -9.55 23.81
N ALA A 20 13.68 -9.76 25.11
CA ALA A 20 12.65 -10.25 26.04
C ALA A 20 11.50 -9.25 26.33
N GLY A 21 11.52 -8.06 25.74
CA GLY A 21 10.57 -6.97 26.05
C GLY A 21 9.21 -7.06 25.36
N ILE A 22 9.05 -7.92 24.35
CA ILE A 22 7.79 -8.08 23.62
C ILE A 22 7.42 -9.56 23.63
N ALA A 23 6.30 -9.89 24.28
CA ALA A 23 5.70 -11.21 24.19
C ALA A 23 5.06 -11.41 22.80
N PRO A 24 5.02 -12.63 22.25
CA PRO A 24 4.33 -12.85 20.98
C PRO A 24 2.82 -12.67 21.17
N GLY A 25 2.16 -12.07 20.17
CA GLY A 25 0.70 -11.90 20.15
C GLY A 25 -0.04 -13.24 20.08
N PRO A 26 -1.38 -13.26 19.97
CA PRO A 26 -2.14 -14.52 20.00
C PRO A 26 -2.20 -15.27 18.66
N TRP A 27 -1.88 -14.62 17.52
CA TRP A 27 -2.06 -15.26 16.21
C TRP A 27 -1.01 -16.34 15.93
N ARG A 28 -1.50 -17.54 15.61
CA ARG A 28 -0.69 -18.73 15.32
C ARG A 28 -1.19 -19.41 14.06
N HIS A 29 -0.28 -20.00 13.30
CA HIS A 29 -0.65 -20.81 12.14
C HIS A 29 -1.35 -22.09 12.60
N PRO A 30 -2.51 -22.46 12.02
CA PRO A 30 -3.30 -23.60 12.49
C PRO A 30 -2.56 -24.94 12.42
N GLU A 31 -1.76 -25.14 11.37
CA GLU A 31 -1.13 -26.44 11.07
C GLU A 31 0.19 -26.70 11.83
N GLY A 32 0.63 -25.76 12.68
CA GLY A 32 1.89 -25.95 13.41
C GLY A 32 2.07 -25.08 14.64
N GLY A 33 1.10 -24.24 14.99
CA GLY A 33 1.17 -23.40 16.19
C GLY A 33 2.31 -22.39 16.18
N HIS A 34 2.96 -22.13 15.02
CA HIS A 34 4.03 -21.15 14.93
C HIS A 34 3.47 -19.73 14.95
N ILE A 35 4.23 -18.80 15.52
CA ILE A 35 3.87 -17.38 15.57
C ILE A 35 3.81 -16.85 14.14
N MET A 36 2.67 -16.27 13.77
CA MET A 36 2.50 -15.69 12.43
C MET A 36 3.29 -14.38 12.31
N ASN A 37 4.06 -14.24 11.23
CA ASN A 37 4.80 -13.03 10.89
C ASN A 37 4.94 -12.91 9.37
N GLY A 38 4.19 -12.00 8.75
CA GLY A 38 4.08 -11.88 7.30
C GLY A 38 2.65 -11.59 6.84
N THR A 39 2.43 -11.67 5.53
CA THR A 39 1.09 -11.59 4.93
C THR A 39 0.56 -13.00 4.71
N TYR A 40 -0.61 -13.28 5.27
CA TYR A 40 -1.28 -14.56 5.14
C TYR A 40 -2.60 -14.37 4.42
N GLN A 41 -2.89 -15.26 3.49
CA GLN A 41 -4.14 -15.28 2.73
C GLN A 41 -4.83 -16.63 2.91
N ARG A 42 -6.15 -16.64 2.98
CA ARG A 42 -6.93 -17.86 2.77
C ARG A 42 -8.06 -17.63 1.77
N PRO A 43 -8.36 -18.61 0.91
CA PRO A 43 -9.53 -18.53 0.05
C PRO A 43 -10.80 -18.64 0.89
N LEU A 44 -11.80 -17.84 0.54
CA LEU A 44 -13.16 -17.92 1.07
C LEU A 44 -14.11 -18.43 -0.03
N PRO A 45 -15.34 -18.83 0.32
CA PRO A 45 -16.41 -19.05 -0.67
C PRO A 45 -16.64 -17.83 -1.58
N ASP A 46 -17.37 -18.04 -2.68
CA ASP A 46 -17.79 -16.98 -3.62
C ASP A 46 -16.64 -16.16 -4.23
N ARG A 47 -15.51 -16.82 -4.51
CA ARG A 47 -14.31 -16.21 -5.10
C ARG A 47 -13.75 -15.04 -4.28
N ARG A 48 -13.93 -15.08 -2.96
CA ARG A 48 -13.34 -14.11 -2.03
C ARG A 48 -12.04 -14.62 -1.43
N VAL A 49 -11.28 -13.71 -0.86
CA VAL A 49 -10.09 -13.99 -0.05
C VAL A 49 -10.15 -13.20 1.25
N GLU A 50 -9.59 -13.78 2.29
CA GLU A 50 -9.28 -13.07 3.51
C GLU A 50 -7.76 -12.95 3.62
N VAL A 51 -7.30 -11.75 3.95
CA VAL A 51 -5.87 -11.48 4.12
C VAL A 51 -5.64 -10.80 5.45
N VAL A 52 -4.58 -11.24 6.12
CA VAL A 52 -4.12 -10.66 7.37
C VAL A 52 -2.63 -10.40 7.25
N THR A 53 -2.22 -9.18 7.57
CA THR A 53 -0.82 -8.82 7.75
C THR A 53 -0.52 -8.85 9.24
N VAL A 54 0.39 -9.73 9.64
CA VAL A 54 0.70 -9.99 11.05
C VAL A 54 2.16 -9.69 11.30
N TRP A 55 2.46 -8.95 12.37
CA TRP A 55 3.81 -8.82 12.90
C TRP A 55 3.90 -9.51 14.26
N TYR A 56 4.74 -10.52 14.36
CA TYR A 56 5.01 -11.25 15.62
C TYR A 56 3.73 -11.68 16.40
N GLY A 57 2.74 -12.21 15.68
CA GLY A 57 1.45 -12.66 16.23
C GLY A 57 0.43 -11.54 16.50
N TYR A 58 0.75 -10.28 16.18
CA TYR A 58 -0.15 -9.13 16.27
C TYR A 58 -0.67 -8.74 14.89
N PRO A 59 -1.99 -8.76 14.65
CA PRO A 59 -2.56 -8.34 13.37
C PRO A 59 -2.43 -6.82 13.23
N LEU A 60 -1.86 -6.37 12.12
CA LEU A 60 -1.71 -4.95 11.79
C LEU A 60 -2.76 -4.50 10.76
N SER A 61 -3.18 -5.40 9.89
CA SER A 61 -4.30 -5.19 8.98
C SER A 61 -5.06 -6.50 8.76
N HIS A 62 -6.37 -6.39 8.55
CA HIS A 62 -7.24 -7.53 8.28
C HIS A 62 -8.40 -7.08 7.40
N TRP A 63 -8.57 -7.73 6.25
CA TRP A 63 -9.61 -7.36 5.30
C TRP A 63 -10.10 -8.58 4.49
N ARG A 64 -11.24 -8.42 3.81
CA ARG A 64 -11.90 -9.49 3.03
C ARG A 64 -12.42 -8.97 1.70
N GLY A 65 -11.72 -9.30 0.63
CA GLY A 65 -12.01 -8.79 -0.72
C GLY A 65 -12.32 -9.87 -1.75
N PRO A 66 -12.68 -9.49 -2.97
CA PRO A 66 -12.70 -10.41 -4.10
C PRO A 66 -11.27 -10.88 -4.43
N ARG A 67 -11.16 -12.07 -5.01
CA ARG A 67 -9.88 -12.61 -5.49
C ARG A 67 -9.49 -11.96 -6.82
N MET A 68 -8.21 -11.58 -6.96
CA MET A 68 -7.61 -11.04 -8.19
C MET A 68 -6.53 -12.01 -8.69
N PRO A 69 -6.89 -12.99 -9.55
CA PRO A 69 -6.01 -14.10 -9.89
C PRO A 69 -4.97 -13.79 -10.99
N ARG A 70 -5.16 -12.75 -11.81
CA ARG A 70 -4.29 -12.47 -12.97
C ARG A 70 -3.18 -11.50 -12.61
N PHE A 71 -3.50 -10.45 -11.85
CA PHE A 71 -2.54 -9.40 -11.57
C PHE A 71 -1.45 -9.82 -10.59
N SER A 72 -0.21 -9.50 -10.94
CA SER A 72 0.95 -9.57 -10.04
C SER A 72 1.90 -8.42 -10.32
N SER A 73 2.44 -7.80 -9.28
CA SER A 73 3.50 -6.80 -9.41
C SER A 73 4.36 -6.79 -8.13
N PRO A 74 5.69 -6.72 -8.25
CA PRO A 74 6.56 -6.59 -7.09
C PRO A 74 6.40 -5.23 -6.38
N LEU A 75 5.74 -4.26 -7.02
CA LEU A 75 5.46 -2.92 -6.48
C LEU A 75 4.21 -2.88 -5.60
N VAL A 76 3.37 -3.92 -5.63
CA VAL A 76 2.20 -4.02 -4.76
C VAL A 76 2.46 -4.98 -3.61
N SER A 77 1.98 -4.64 -2.43
CA SER A 77 2.11 -5.48 -1.25
C SER A 77 1.11 -5.08 -0.17
N ALA A 78 0.59 -6.06 0.58
CA ALA A 78 -0.22 -5.80 1.77
C ALA A 78 0.59 -5.11 2.89
N TRP A 79 1.92 -5.15 2.82
CA TRP A 79 2.78 -4.37 3.70
C TRP A 79 2.86 -2.88 3.32
N ASN A 80 2.61 -2.51 2.07
CA ASN A 80 2.69 -1.11 1.64
C ASN A 80 1.70 -0.19 2.38
N PRO A 81 0.39 -0.52 2.53
CA PRO A 81 -0.51 0.29 3.35
C PRO A 81 -0.15 0.22 4.83
N VAL A 82 0.22 -0.95 5.34
CA VAL A 82 0.59 -1.16 6.76
C VAL A 82 1.75 -0.27 7.16
N LEU A 83 2.86 -0.31 6.41
CA LEU A 83 4.09 0.40 6.74
C LEU A 83 4.03 1.89 6.39
N ALA A 84 3.26 2.28 5.36
CA ALA A 84 3.11 3.68 4.99
C ALA A 84 2.14 4.45 5.90
N GLN A 85 1.18 3.78 6.54
CA GLN A 85 0.15 4.42 7.37
C GLN A 85 0.29 4.09 8.86
N GLY A 86 1.27 3.28 9.25
CA GLY A 86 1.43 2.85 10.64
C GLY A 86 0.20 2.08 11.14
N LEU A 87 -0.42 1.24 10.31
CA LEU A 87 -1.68 0.58 10.64
C LEU A 87 -1.54 -0.29 11.89
N THR A 88 -2.54 -0.21 12.77
CA THR A 88 -2.70 -1.09 13.92
C THR A 88 -4.18 -1.46 14.07
N VAL A 89 -4.47 -2.76 14.24
CA VAL A 89 -5.83 -3.22 14.56
C VAL A 89 -6.17 -2.93 16.02
N ASP A 90 -5.18 -3.00 16.91
CA ASP A 90 -5.30 -2.73 18.33
C ASP A 90 -4.25 -1.68 18.74
N PRO A 91 -4.64 -0.43 19.02
CA PRO A 91 -3.71 0.62 19.43
C PRO A 91 -2.88 0.30 20.69
N ALA A 92 -3.33 -0.64 21.52
CA ALA A 92 -2.59 -1.10 22.70
C ALA A 92 -1.59 -2.22 22.39
N ALA A 93 -1.66 -2.84 21.20
CA ALA A 93 -0.76 -3.90 20.81
C ALA A 93 0.63 -3.36 20.41
N PRO A 94 1.71 -4.12 20.68
CA PRO A 94 3.04 -3.82 20.15
C PRO A 94 3.02 -3.68 18.61
N THR A 95 3.82 -2.74 18.09
CA THR A 95 3.96 -2.49 16.66
C THR A 95 5.43 -2.45 16.24
N PRO A 96 5.75 -2.66 14.94
CA PRO A 96 7.12 -2.51 14.45
C PRO A 96 7.55 -1.04 14.29
N TYR A 97 6.64 -0.08 14.54
CA TYR A 97 6.86 1.35 14.33
C TYR A 97 7.63 1.94 15.52
N ARG A 98 8.85 2.44 15.27
CA ARG A 98 9.78 2.80 16.34
C ARG A 98 9.63 4.21 16.87
N ASP A 99 9.17 5.13 16.03
CA ASP A 99 8.98 6.54 16.34
C ASP A 99 7.96 7.18 15.38
N GLU A 100 7.65 8.46 15.61
CA GLU A 100 6.66 9.23 14.85
C GLU A 100 7.02 9.40 13.36
N LEU A 101 8.31 9.34 13.01
CA LEU A 101 8.81 9.51 11.65
C LEU A 101 9.05 8.16 10.95
N TRP A 102 8.72 7.04 11.59
CA TRP A 102 8.96 5.71 11.06
C TRP A 102 8.34 5.52 9.67
N CYS A 103 7.07 5.91 9.53
CA CYS A 103 6.33 5.73 8.28
C CYS A 103 6.94 6.58 7.16
N ASP A 104 7.31 7.83 7.46
CA ASP A 104 7.96 8.73 6.52
C ASP A 104 9.30 8.17 6.02
N ARG A 105 10.16 7.70 6.95
CA ARG A 105 11.43 7.07 6.62
C ARG A 105 11.24 5.82 5.78
N TRP A 106 10.24 5.01 6.12
CA TRP A 106 9.91 3.81 5.35
C TRP A 106 9.44 4.17 3.94
N ILE A 107 8.57 5.18 3.77
CA ILE A 107 8.12 5.64 2.44
C ILE A 107 9.33 6.12 1.62
N ALA A 108 10.19 6.94 2.21
CA ALA A 108 11.40 7.47 1.57
C ALA A 108 12.31 6.33 1.09
N GLU A 109 12.58 5.34 1.95
CA GLU A 109 13.36 4.16 1.60
C GLU A 109 12.68 3.31 0.51
N ALA A 110 11.37 3.06 0.66
CA ALA A 110 10.58 2.26 -0.26
C ALA A 110 10.60 2.82 -1.69
N LEU A 111 10.61 4.14 -1.84
CA LEU A 111 10.75 4.80 -3.14
C LEU A 111 12.14 4.56 -3.76
N LEU A 112 13.22 4.71 -3.00
CA LEU A 112 14.59 4.53 -3.50
C LEU A 112 14.83 3.10 -4.03
N TYR A 113 14.27 2.10 -3.36
CA TYR A 113 14.43 0.70 -3.74
C TYR A 113 13.32 0.17 -4.66
N GLY A 114 12.48 1.04 -5.23
CA GLY A 114 11.42 0.63 -6.14
C GLY A 114 10.44 -0.36 -5.51
N ARG A 115 10.08 -0.15 -4.24
CA ARG A 115 9.09 -0.96 -3.51
C ARG A 115 7.68 -0.38 -3.60
N LYS A 116 7.57 0.91 -3.93
CA LYS A 116 6.35 1.67 -4.20
C LYS A 116 6.64 2.71 -5.29
N PRO A 117 5.64 3.12 -6.09
CA PRO A 117 5.88 4.04 -7.20
C PRO A 117 5.67 5.52 -6.84
N TYR A 118 5.03 5.82 -5.69
CA TYR A 118 4.73 7.17 -5.23
C TYR A 118 4.58 7.23 -3.69
N GLY A 119 4.87 8.40 -3.12
CA GLY A 119 4.61 8.71 -1.72
C GLY A 119 4.87 10.18 -1.37
N ALA A 120 4.18 10.65 -0.33
CA ALA A 120 4.50 11.87 0.40
C ALA A 120 5.10 11.48 1.75
N PHE A 121 6.14 12.18 2.18
CA PHE A 121 6.83 11.91 3.44
C PHE A 121 7.54 13.14 3.96
N THR A 122 7.87 13.15 5.25
CA THR A 122 8.57 14.25 5.93
C THR A 122 9.81 13.74 6.65
N LEU A 123 10.98 14.32 6.37
CA LEU A 123 12.25 13.92 7.00
C LEU A 123 12.96 15.08 7.67
N PRO A 124 13.79 14.83 8.71
CA PRO A 124 14.77 15.81 9.17
C PRO A 124 15.67 16.27 8.03
N VAL A 125 16.08 17.54 8.04
CA VAL A 125 16.86 18.16 6.93
C VAL A 125 18.04 17.29 6.48
N GLU A 126 18.83 16.77 7.42
CA GLU A 126 19.98 15.93 7.06
C GLU A 126 19.60 14.61 6.38
N GLU A 127 18.52 13.98 6.84
CA GLU A 127 17.98 12.75 6.22
C GLU A 127 17.43 13.05 4.81
N ALA A 128 16.72 14.17 4.65
CA ALA A 128 16.20 14.62 3.35
C ALA A 128 17.33 14.89 2.33
N LEU A 129 18.40 15.57 2.74
CA LEU A 129 19.56 15.83 1.85
C LEU A 129 20.23 14.53 1.38
N ARG A 130 20.39 13.54 2.27
CA ARG A 130 20.89 12.21 1.90
C ARG A 130 19.96 11.51 0.92
N TRP A 131 18.65 11.62 1.15
CA TRP A 131 17.64 11.05 0.25
C TRP A 131 17.68 11.72 -1.13
N PHE A 132 17.81 13.05 -1.21
CA PHE A 132 17.93 13.77 -2.48
C PHE A 132 19.15 13.29 -3.29
N ALA A 133 20.29 13.09 -2.63
CA ALA A 133 21.50 12.57 -3.29
C ALA A 133 21.28 11.15 -3.86
N ALA A 134 20.50 10.30 -3.18
CA ALA A 134 20.20 8.95 -3.65
C ALA A 134 19.10 8.90 -4.73
N SER A 135 18.17 9.87 -4.71
CA SER A 135 16.95 9.84 -5.54
C SER A 135 17.20 9.90 -7.05
N GLY A 136 18.24 10.62 -7.49
CA GLY A 136 18.56 10.79 -8.92
C GLY A 136 18.88 9.47 -9.63
N GLY A 137 19.53 8.53 -8.94
CA GLY A 137 19.83 7.20 -9.48
C GLY A 137 18.62 6.26 -9.56
N ALA A 138 17.53 6.59 -8.86
CA ALA A 138 16.32 5.76 -8.74
C ALA A 138 15.20 6.14 -9.73
N GLY A 139 15.44 7.10 -10.64
CA GLY A 139 14.42 7.55 -11.61
C GLY A 139 13.21 8.23 -10.96
N LEU A 140 13.41 8.84 -9.80
CA LEU A 140 12.40 9.55 -9.04
C LEU A 140 12.37 11.03 -9.43
N VAL A 141 11.18 11.58 -9.44
CA VAL A 141 10.93 13.02 -9.51
C VAL A 141 10.25 13.41 -8.20
N TYR A 142 10.66 14.54 -7.62
CA TYR A 142 10.11 15.01 -6.36
C TYR A 142 9.92 16.53 -6.34
N ARG A 143 9.00 16.97 -5.48
CA ARG A 143 8.92 18.34 -4.96
C ARG A 143 9.24 18.29 -3.47
N ALA A 144 9.96 19.30 -2.99
CA ALA A 144 10.36 19.39 -1.59
C ALA A 144 10.12 20.80 -1.07
N GLU A 145 9.59 20.89 0.15
CA GLU A 145 9.23 22.15 0.80
C GLU A 145 9.72 22.13 2.25
N PRO A 146 10.29 23.25 2.75
CA PRO A 146 10.66 23.34 4.15
C PRO A 146 9.43 23.33 5.06
N ALA A 147 9.48 22.54 6.13
CA ALA A 147 8.44 22.40 7.14
C ALA A 147 9.09 22.52 8.54
N GLY A 148 9.55 23.72 8.88
CA GLY A 148 10.34 23.95 10.10
C GLY A 148 11.71 23.30 10.02
N GLU A 149 12.04 22.43 10.99
CA GLU A 149 13.28 21.62 11.00
C GLU A 149 13.19 20.36 10.13
N LEU A 150 12.06 20.17 9.47
CA LEU A 150 11.79 19.04 8.60
C LEU A 150 11.66 19.52 7.14
N VAL A 151 11.71 18.57 6.22
CA VAL A 151 11.46 18.79 4.79
C VAL A 151 10.34 17.85 4.37
N ARG A 152 9.22 18.42 3.92
CA ARG A 152 8.15 17.67 3.28
C ARG A 152 8.57 17.37 1.85
N VAL A 153 8.42 16.12 1.43
CA VAL A 153 8.73 15.65 0.08
C VAL A 153 7.53 14.91 -0.48
N VAL A 154 7.17 15.22 -1.72
CA VAL A 154 6.24 14.44 -2.53
C VAL A 154 7.01 13.90 -3.71
N ALA A 155 7.02 12.58 -3.89
CA ALA A 155 7.87 11.93 -4.88
C ALA A 155 7.15 10.79 -5.61
N GLY A 156 7.53 10.59 -6.86
CA GLY A 156 6.98 9.56 -7.72
C GLY A 156 7.94 9.18 -8.84
N THR A 157 7.77 7.97 -9.37
CA THR A 157 8.56 7.50 -10.52
C THR A 157 8.14 8.20 -11.81
N ALA A 158 9.12 8.45 -12.68
CA ALA A 158 8.89 8.95 -14.04
C ALA A 158 8.38 7.87 -15.01
N ALA A 159 8.47 6.59 -14.64
CA ALA A 159 7.99 5.48 -15.46
C ALA A 159 6.46 5.50 -15.62
N ARG A 160 5.99 5.13 -16.80
CA ARG A 160 4.55 5.12 -17.12
C ARG A 160 3.85 3.95 -16.43
N TYR A 161 2.56 4.07 -16.09
CA TYR A 161 1.81 2.98 -15.47
C TYR A 161 1.86 1.68 -16.28
N ALA A 162 1.77 1.77 -17.62
CA ALA A 162 1.89 0.59 -18.50
C ALA A 162 3.24 -0.14 -18.45
N LEU A 163 4.29 0.53 -17.96
CA LEU A 163 5.62 -0.08 -17.78
C LEU A 163 5.81 -0.63 -16.37
N LEU A 164 5.06 -0.10 -15.40
CA LEU A 164 5.12 -0.50 -14.00
C LEU A 164 4.19 -1.68 -13.68
N PHE A 165 3.09 -1.80 -14.42
CA PHE A 165 1.98 -2.68 -14.09
C PHE A 165 1.40 -3.34 -15.33
N ASP A 166 1.00 -4.61 -15.18
CA ASP A 166 0.12 -5.29 -16.14
C ASP A 166 -1.31 -4.78 -15.96
N LEU A 167 -1.60 -3.62 -16.57
CA LEU A 167 -2.91 -2.98 -16.48
C LEU A 167 -4.01 -3.81 -17.14
N ASP A 168 -3.69 -4.57 -18.19
CA ASP A 168 -4.68 -5.36 -18.91
C ASP A 168 -5.21 -6.49 -18.00
N SER A 169 -4.31 -7.17 -17.28
CA SER A 169 -4.69 -8.15 -16.26
C SER A 169 -5.45 -7.52 -15.09
N LEU A 170 -5.04 -6.34 -14.63
CA LEU A 170 -5.72 -5.62 -13.54
C LEU A 170 -7.16 -5.21 -13.92
N ILE A 171 -7.33 -4.66 -15.12
CA ILE A 171 -8.63 -4.24 -15.64
C ILE A 171 -9.54 -5.46 -15.77
N ALA A 172 -9.06 -6.56 -16.35
CA ALA A 172 -9.83 -7.79 -16.47
C ALA A 172 -10.24 -8.35 -15.09
N ASP A 173 -9.34 -8.30 -14.11
CA ASP A 173 -9.63 -8.70 -12.74
C ASP A 173 -10.69 -7.82 -12.09
N TYR A 174 -10.64 -6.49 -12.25
CA TYR A 174 -11.69 -5.60 -11.71
C TYR A 174 -13.06 -5.81 -12.37
N LEU A 175 -13.11 -5.95 -13.70
CA LEU A 175 -14.34 -6.20 -14.45
C LEU A 175 -15.01 -7.53 -14.08
N GLU A 176 -14.24 -8.54 -13.65
CA GLU A 176 -14.79 -9.81 -13.16
C GLU A 176 -15.19 -9.76 -11.67
N ALA A 177 -14.45 -9.00 -10.86
CA ALA A 177 -14.56 -9.02 -9.41
C ALA A 177 -15.61 -8.06 -8.82
N LEU A 178 -15.92 -6.97 -9.51
CA LEU A 178 -16.79 -5.90 -9.04
C LEU A 178 -18.07 -5.80 -9.89
N PRO A 179 -19.17 -5.25 -9.34
CA PRO A 179 -20.34 -4.89 -10.14
C PRO A 179 -19.96 -3.94 -11.29
N PRO A 180 -20.55 -4.07 -12.50
CA PRO A 180 -20.19 -3.24 -13.66
C PRO A 180 -20.20 -1.74 -13.39
N GLU A 181 -21.18 -1.25 -12.63
CA GLU A 181 -21.32 0.15 -12.25
C GLU A 181 -20.16 0.70 -11.41
N LEU A 182 -19.41 -0.17 -10.73
CA LEU A 182 -18.19 0.17 -10.00
C LEU A 182 -16.93 -0.16 -10.81
N ALA A 183 -16.96 -1.25 -11.57
CA ALA A 183 -15.81 -1.75 -12.30
C ALA A 183 -15.46 -0.91 -13.53
N GLU A 184 -16.46 -0.52 -14.33
CA GLU A 184 -16.25 0.17 -15.61
C GLU A 184 -15.57 1.55 -15.43
N PRO A 185 -15.97 2.41 -14.47
CA PRO A 185 -15.29 3.69 -14.26
C PRO A 185 -13.84 3.53 -13.82
N GLU A 186 -13.57 2.54 -12.95
CA GLU A 186 -12.22 2.26 -12.45
C GLU A 186 -11.33 1.63 -13.54
N ALA A 187 -11.88 0.76 -14.39
CA ALA A 187 -11.20 0.22 -15.56
C ALA A 187 -10.85 1.32 -16.58
N ALA A 188 -11.80 2.20 -16.90
CA ALA A 188 -11.57 3.33 -17.80
C ALA A 188 -10.50 4.29 -17.23
N ALA A 189 -10.51 4.54 -15.92
CA ALA A 189 -9.50 5.35 -15.27
C ALA A 189 -8.10 4.74 -15.38
N LEU A 190 -7.96 3.44 -15.17
CA LEU A 190 -6.68 2.74 -15.33
C LEU A 190 -6.17 2.82 -16.77
N ASP A 191 -7.06 2.63 -17.76
CA ASP A 191 -6.70 2.73 -19.17
C ASP A 191 -6.27 4.16 -19.56
N GLU A 192 -6.96 5.19 -19.06
CA GLU A 192 -6.55 6.60 -19.27
C GLU A 192 -5.13 6.85 -18.73
N HIS A 193 -4.79 6.29 -17.57
CA HIS A 193 -3.51 6.49 -16.92
C HIS A 193 -2.36 5.68 -17.56
N ARG A 194 -2.65 4.80 -18.53
CA ARG A 194 -1.65 3.90 -19.15
C ARG A 194 -0.41 4.63 -19.65
N ARG A 195 -0.57 5.84 -20.21
CA ARG A 195 0.51 6.65 -20.78
C ARG A 195 1.13 7.65 -19.81
N ASP A 196 0.51 7.84 -18.65
CA ASP A 196 0.95 8.78 -17.64
C ASP A 196 1.95 8.13 -16.69
N SER A 197 2.70 8.95 -15.96
CA SER A 197 3.53 8.51 -14.84
C SER A 197 3.08 9.18 -13.53
N PRO A 198 3.30 8.54 -12.37
CA PRO A 198 3.00 9.15 -11.08
C PRO A 198 3.66 10.53 -10.92
N ALA A 199 4.92 10.68 -11.36
CA ALA A 199 5.62 11.96 -11.33
C ALA A 199 4.90 13.08 -12.11
N VAL A 200 4.49 12.81 -13.36
CA VAL A 200 3.88 13.82 -14.21
C VAL A 200 2.49 14.20 -13.71
N ARG A 201 1.69 13.22 -13.27
CA ARG A 201 0.30 13.44 -12.83
C ARG A 201 0.18 13.99 -11.41
N TYR A 202 1.07 13.57 -10.50
CA TYR A 202 0.86 13.74 -9.05
C TYR A 202 2.06 14.34 -8.31
N VAL A 203 3.11 14.78 -9.02
CA VAL A 203 4.25 15.47 -8.40
C VAL A 203 4.51 16.81 -9.07
N LEU A 204 4.58 16.84 -10.40
CA LEU A 204 5.00 18.04 -11.13
C LEU A 204 3.92 19.12 -11.29
N THR A 205 2.72 18.93 -10.76
CA THR A 205 1.62 19.92 -10.81
C THR A 205 1.50 20.70 -9.50
N ASP A 206 1.01 21.94 -9.59
CA ASP A 206 0.91 22.84 -8.41
C ASP A 206 -0.17 22.42 -7.41
N ASP A 207 -1.11 21.57 -7.82
CA ASP A 207 -2.16 20.99 -6.99
C ASP A 207 -1.98 19.46 -6.78
N ALA A 208 -0.75 18.96 -6.97
CA ALA A 208 -0.39 17.54 -7.00
C ALA A 208 -1.10 16.65 -5.96
N GLU A 209 -1.00 17.00 -4.68
CA GLU A 209 -1.59 16.20 -3.60
C GLU A 209 -3.13 16.23 -3.60
N THR A 210 -3.71 17.40 -3.91
CA THR A 210 -5.17 17.55 -4.05
C THR A 210 -5.68 16.76 -5.25
N ARG A 211 -4.95 16.80 -6.36
CA ARG A 211 -5.25 16.03 -7.56
C ARG A 211 -5.16 14.53 -7.28
N PHE A 212 -4.12 14.09 -6.56
CA PHE A 212 -3.97 12.69 -6.15
C PHE A 212 -5.11 12.23 -5.23
N ALA A 213 -5.52 13.05 -4.26
CA ALA A 213 -6.62 12.73 -3.35
C ALA A 213 -7.96 12.52 -4.08
N ARG A 214 -8.15 13.20 -5.22
CA ARG A 214 -9.36 13.11 -6.07
C ARG A 214 -9.28 12.05 -7.17
N ALA A 215 -8.13 11.39 -7.35
CA ALA A 215 -8.00 10.36 -8.37
C ALA A 215 -8.91 9.14 -8.06
N PRO A 216 -9.35 8.38 -9.09
CA PRO A 216 -10.11 7.15 -8.91
C PRO A 216 -9.40 6.16 -7.98
N LEU A 217 -10.16 5.36 -7.25
CA LEU A 217 -9.59 4.56 -6.16
C LEU A 217 -8.65 3.47 -6.67
N SER A 218 -8.91 2.88 -7.83
CA SER A 218 -8.02 1.92 -8.49
C SER A 218 -6.65 2.55 -8.78
N VAL A 219 -6.64 3.75 -9.35
CA VAL A 219 -5.43 4.51 -9.66
C VAL A 219 -4.71 4.87 -8.37
N ARG A 220 -5.41 5.39 -7.36
CA ARG A 220 -4.81 5.73 -6.06
C ARG A 220 -4.17 4.52 -5.38
N GLY A 221 -4.89 3.40 -5.32
CA GLY A 221 -4.40 2.14 -4.75
C GLY A 221 -3.14 1.68 -5.47
N LEU A 222 -3.18 1.60 -6.80
CA LEU A 222 -2.02 1.19 -7.62
C LEU A 222 -0.82 2.12 -7.44
N THR A 223 -1.06 3.43 -7.37
CA THR A 223 -0.04 4.47 -7.15
C THR A 223 0.55 4.41 -5.75
N LEU A 224 -0.20 3.98 -4.75
CA LEU A 224 0.33 3.74 -3.41
C LEU A 224 0.94 2.34 -3.27
N GLY A 225 0.96 1.53 -4.33
CA GLY A 225 1.44 0.15 -4.29
C GLY A 225 0.53 -0.75 -3.42
N TYR A 226 -0.76 -0.45 -3.34
CA TYR A 226 -1.70 -1.28 -2.58
C TYR A 226 -2.13 -2.49 -3.41
N PRO A 227 -2.42 -3.62 -2.77
CA PRO A 227 -2.91 -4.78 -3.49
C PRO A 227 -4.25 -4.50 -4.18
N PRO A 228 -4.48 -5.00 -5.41
CA PRO A 228 -5.74 -4.78 -6.11
C PRO A 228 -6.99 -5.27 -5.39
N HIS A 229 -6.92 -6.40 -4.69
CA HIS A 229 -8.04 -6.97 -3.94
C HIS A 229 -8.47 -6.08 -2.76
N GLU A 230 -7.52 -5.42 -2.09
CA GLU A 230 -7.79 -4.51 -0.97
C GLU A 230 -8.39 -3.22 -1.53
N THR A 231 -7.88 -2.76 -2.66
CA THR A 231 -8.42 -1.61 -3.39
C THR A 231 -9.84 -1.88 -3.89
N ALA A 232 -10.12 -3.10 -4.36
CA ALA A 232 -11.47 -3.52 -4.78
C ALA A 232 -12.46 -3.47 -3.63
N GLU A 233 -12.07 -3.95 -2.44
CA GLU A 233 -12.90 -3.87 -1.25
C GLU A 233 -13.18 -2.41 -0.87
N ARG A 234 -12.17 -1.53 -0.94
CA ARG A 234 -12.36 -0.08 -0.69
C ARG A 234 -13.31 0.56 -1.71
N ILE A 235 -13.26 0.17 -2.98
CA ILE A 235 -14.21 0.61 -4.02
C ILE A 235 -15.63 0.15 -3.67
N ALA A 236 -15.81 -1.11 -3.30
CA ALA A 236 -17.12 -1.63 -2.92
C ALA A 236 -17.69 -0.94 -1.66
N LEU A 237 -16.83 -0.67 -0.66
CA LEU A 237 -17.22 0.01 0.58
C LEU A 237 -17.56 1.49 0.39
N SER A 238 -16.86 2.19 -0.51
CA SER A 238 -17.14 3.62 -0.77
C SER A 238 -18.48 3.85 -1.48
N ALA A 239 -18.97 2.85 -2.21
CA ALA A 239 -20.27 2.86 -2.87
C ALA A 239 -21.44 2.43 -1.97
N ALA A 240 -21.16 1.86 -0.79
CA ALA A 240 -22.21 1.36 0.10
C ALA A 240 -23.07 2.52 0.66
N PRO A 241 -24.41 2.40 0.67
CA PRO A 241 -25.28 3.42 1.23
C PRO A 241 -24.93 3.69 2.70
N GLY A 242 -24.52 4.92 3.02
CA GLY A 242 -24.13 5.33 4.38
C GLY A 242 -22.62 5.42 4.64
N ALA A 243 -21.77 5.14 3.64
CA ALA A 243 -20.35 5.43 3.75
C ALA A 243 -20.12 6.95 3.90
N ARG A 244 -19.79 7.39 5.12
CA ARG A 244 -19.23 8.74 5.30
C ARG A 244 -17.89 8.79 4.57
N PRO A 245 -17.55 9.88 3.87
CA PRO A 245 -16.23 10.03 3.31
C PRO A 245 -15.22 9.89 4.44
N VAL A 246 -14.33 8.91 4.34
CA VAL A 246 -13.19 8.80 5.25
C VAL A 246 -12.32 10.01 4.93
N SER A 247 -12.44 11.04 5.76
CA SER A 247 -11.53 12.17 5.83
C SER A 247 -10.11 11.61 5.87
N SER A 248 -9.38 11.76 4.76
CA SER A 248 -7.93 11.69 4.79
C SER A 248 -7.51 12.96 5.53
N GLY A 249 -7.27 12.84 6.84
CA GLY A 249 -6.57 13.87 7.60
C GLY A 249 -5.13 14.03 7.07
N PRO A 250 -4.51 15.19 7.32
CA PRO A 250 -3.38 15.76 6.58
C PRO A 250 -2.16 14.85 6.45
#